data_AF-A0A0C9U2Q5-F1
#
_entry.id   AF-A0A0C9U2Q5-F1
#
_cell.length_a   1.000
_cell.length_b   1.000
_cell.length_c   1.000
_cell.angle_alpha   90.00
_cell.angle_beta   90.00
_cell.angle_gamma   90.00
#
_symmetry.space_group_name_H-M   'P 1'
#
loop_
_entity.id
_entity.type
_entity.pdbx_description
1 polymer ?
#
loop_
_entity_poly.entity_id
_entity_poly.type
_entity_poly.pdbx_seq_one_letter_code
_entity_poly.pdbx_strand_id
1 'polypeptide(L)'
;MSTHDEADAEAAELVETIDPGDVADGASFVTVCIQRWWNAGPEEQKRMWQIFVETGIFVAVCRHGFMLYICDMIQSGELAKYELALTDKLINVYGSNLCIGYDIGCTFSSTVSSSPLLAPKAHATNLRFVVPSFHGHAHNRRCQLDWHPLYITDAGLEDFEACESVFSFSNLVAATVCNATAFHRHQAIEELFKYWDEQKYANLSR
;
A
#
# COMPACT_ATOMS: atom_id res chain seq x y z
N MET A 1 -35.33 1.76 38.22
CA MET A 1 -35.40 1.35 36.80
C MET A 1 -34.61 2.38 36.01
N SER A 2 -33.30 2.14 35.88
CA SER A 2 -32.36 2.98 35.14
C SER A 2 -31.24 2.04 34.72
N THR A 3 -31.38 1.46 33.53
CA THR A 3 -30.32 0.70 32.87
C THR A 3 -29.39 1.74 32.26
N HIS A 4 -28.21 1.90 32.84
CA HIS A 4 -27.12 2.61 32.17
C HIS A 4 -26.69 1.77 30.98
N ASP A 5 -26.71 2.41 29.81
CA ASP A 5 -26.15 1.90 28.56
C ASP A 5 -24.68 1.51 28.78
N GLU A 6 -24.41 0.20 28.82
CA GLU A 6 -23.09 -0.33 28.54
C GLU A 6 -22.95 -0.35 27.02
N ALA A 7 -22.26 0.66 26.49
CA ALA A 7 -21.77 0.61 25.12
C ALA A 7 -20.78 -0.54 25.02
N ASP A 8 -21.17 -1.61 24.31
CA ASP A 8 -20.30 -2.70 23.90
C ASP A 8 -19.14 -2.14 23.06
N ALA A 9 -18.05 -1.80 23.74
CA ALA A 9 -16.75 -1.64 23.12
C ALA A 9 -16.22 -3.06 22.83
N GLU A 10 -16.77 -3.67 21.77
CA GLU A 10 -16.26 -4.93 21.23
C GLU A 10 -14.80 -4.69 20.82
N ALA A 11 -13.88 -5.22 21.63
CA ALA A 11 -12.45 -5.14 21.41
C ALA A 11 -12.14 -5.71 20.03
N ALA A 12 -11.33 -4.99 19.24
CA ALA A 12 -10.82 -5.56 17.99
C ALA A 12 -10.21 -6.93 18.30
N GLU A 13 -10.56 -7.97 17.55
CA GLU A 13 -9.88 -9.26 17.66
C GLU A 13 -8.42 -9.08 17.23
N LEU A 14 -7.53 -9.17 18.22
CA LEU A 14 -6.09 -9.00 18.10
C LEU A 14 -5.42 -10.38 18.10
N VAL A 15 -4.64 -10.68 17.07
CA VAL A 15 -3.88 -11.92 16.90
C VAL A 15 -2.40 -11.65 17.19
N GLU A 16 -1.61 -12.57 17.74
CA GLU A 16 -0.18 -12.36 17.99
C GLU A 16 0.66 -12.40 16.70
N THR A 17 1.68 -11.54 16.59
CA THR A 17 2.64 -11.51 15.47
C THR A 17 3.64 -12.66 15.54
N ILE A 18 3.92 -13.32 14.41
CA ILE A 18 4.71 -14.57 14.40
C ILE A 18 6.07 -14.44 13.70
N ASP A 19 6.27 -13.52 12.74
CA ASP A 19 7.53 -13.45 11.96
C ASP A 19 8.14 -12.03 11.88
N PRO A 20 9.45 -11.86 12.19
CA PRO A 20 10.17 -10.60 11.99
C PRO A 20 10.23 -10.20 10.50
N GLY A 21 10.10 -8.90 10.21
CA GLY A 21 10.20 -8.38 8.85
C GLY A 21 8.96 -8.67 7.99
N ASP A 22 7.77 -8.56 8.54
CA ASP A 22 6.51 -8.53 7.78
C ASP A 22 5.96 -7.09 7.61
N VAL A 23 4.80 -6.97 6.96
CA VAL A 23 4.13 -5.67 6.74
C VAL A 23 3.58 -5.02 8.02
N ALA A 24 3.48 -5.77 9.11
CA ALA A 24 3.04 -5.33 10.43
C ALA A 24 4.18 -5.39 11.47
N ASP A 25 5.43 -5.47 11.02
CA ASP A 25 6.59 -5.67 11.87
C ASP A 25 6.69 -4.54 12.91
N GLY A 26 6.75 -4.94 14.19
CA GLY A 26 6.72 -4.03 15.34
C GLY A 26 5.36 -3.81 15.99
N ALA A 27 4.27 -4.37 15.47
CA ALA A 27 2.99 -4.42 16.18
C ALA A 27 3.02 -5.56 17.23
N SER A 28 2.52 -5.32 18.46
CA SER A 28 2.36 -6.39 19.46
C SER A 28 1.18 -7.32 19.16
N PHE A 29 0.32 -6.90 18.23
CA PHE A 29 -0.83 -7.62 17.77
C PHE A 29 -1.18 -7.22 16.35
N VAL A 30 -1.82 -8.14 15.65
CA VAL A 30 -2.26 -8.01 14.26
C VAL A 30 -3.77 -8.13 14.18
N THR A 31 -4.38 -7.28 13.35
CA THR A 31 -5.84 -7.25 13.21
C THR A 31 -6.34 -8.49 12.46
N VAL A 32 -7.61 -8.87 12.63
CA VAL A 32 -8.23 -9.91 11.77
C VAL A 32 -8.07 -9.60 10.26
N CYS A 33 -7.97 -8.33 9.89
CA CYS A 33 -7.76 -7.90 8.51
C CYS A 33 -6.39 -8.32 7.96
N ILE A 34 -5.31 -8.11 8.73
CA ILE A 34 -3.97 -8.51 8.26
C ILE A 34 -3.81 -10.03 8.26
N GLN A 35 -4.45 -10.74 9.20
CA GLN A 35 -4.49 -12.19 9.18
C GLN A 35 -5.17 -12.74 7.91
N ARG A 36 -6.30 -12.15 7.51
CA ARG A 36 -6.99 -12.52 6.26
C ARG A 36 -6.14 -12.21 5.03
N TRP A 37 -5.45 -11.07 5.04
CA TRP A 37 -4.53 -10.69 3.98
C TRP A 37 -3.38 -11.70 3.84
N TRP A 38 -2.74 -12.10 4.94
CA TRP A 38 -1.70 -13.15 4.92
C TRP A 38 -2.21 -14.47 4.35
N ASN A 39 -3.40 -14.90 4.78
CA ASN A 39 -3.99 -16.16 4.32
C ASN A 39 -4.36 -16.15 2.83
N ALA A 40 -4.53 -14.96 2.23
CA ALA A 40 -4.79 -14.80 0.80
C ALA A 40 -3.50 -14.73 -0.05
N GLY A 41 -2.33 -14.60 0.59
CA GLY A 41 -1.04 -14.47 -0.09
C GLY A 41 -0.57 -15.78 -0.74
N PRO A 42 0.03 -15.73 -1.95
CA PRO A 42 0.55 -16.92 -2.63
C PRO A 42 1.85 -17.43 -1.98
N GLU A 43 1.88 -18.69 -1.55
CA GLU A 43 3.04 -19.31 -0.86
C GLU A 43 4.32 -19.36 -1.72
N GLU A 44 4.20 -19.33 -3.05
CA GLU A 44 5.33 -19.47 -3.99
C GLU A 44 6.33 -18.29 -3.93
N GLN A 45 5.92 -17.13 -3.42
CA GLN A 45 6.76 -15.92 -3.37
C GLN A 45 8.00 -16.06 -2.47
N LYS A 46 7.94 -16.89 -1.42
CA LYS A 46 9.05 -17.01 -0.44
C LYS A 46 10.32 -17.60 -1.04
N ARG A 47 10.23 -18.41 -2.12
CA ARG A 47 11.40 -18.98 -2.80
C ARG A 47 12.15 -17.95 -3.66
N MET A 48 11.43 -16.97 -4.20
CA MET A 48 12.00 -15.95 -5.09
C MET A 48 13.02 -15.06 -4.36
N TRP A 49 12.78 -14.71 -3.09
CA TRP A 49 13.64 -13.83 -2.31
C TRP A 49 15.04 -14.38 -2.05
N GLN A 50 15.21 -15.70 -2.13
CA GLN A 50 16.50 -16.35 -1.95
C GLN A 50 17.36 -16.37 -3.23
N ILE A 51 16.77 -16.02 -4.38
CA ILE A 51 17.39 -16.15 -5.71
C ILE A 51 17.76 -14.77 -6.27
N PHE A 52 16.92 -13.75 -6.05
CA PHE A 52 17.10 -12.42 -6.64
C PHE A 52 17.47 -11.36 -5.60
N VAL A 53 18.37 -10.44 -5.96
CA VAL A 53 18.69 -9.26 -5.15
C VAL A 53 17.52 -8.28 -5.23
N GLU A 54 17.12 -7.88 -6.44
CA GLU A 54 15.89 -7.13 -6.68
C GLU A 54 14.73 -8.10 -6.88
N THR A 55 13.83 -8.16 -5.90
CA THR A 55 12.70 -9.10 -5.86
C THR A 55 11.45 -8.53 -6.51
N GLY A 56 11.41 -7.21 -6.74
CA GLY A 56 10.27 -6.53 -7.36
C GLY A 56 10.43 -5.03 -7.35
N ILE A 57 9.33 -4.34 -7.64
CA ILE A 57 9.19 -2.89 -7.52
C ILE A 57 8.04 -2.56 -6.56
N PHE A 58 8.19 -1.47 -5.85
CA PHE A 58 7.12 -0.87 -5.05
C PHE A 58 6.85 0.53 -5.61
N VAL A 59 5.58 0.89 -5.79
CA VAL A 59 5.20 2.07 -6.59
C VAL A 59 4.15 2.93 -5.89
N ALA A 60 4.16 4.22 -6.17
CA ALA A 60 3.04 5.12 -5.91
C ALA A 60 2.52 5.69 -7.24
N VAL A 61 1.20 5.68 -7.38
CA VAL A 61 0.49 6.13 -8.57
C VAL A 61 -0.54 7.16 -8.14
N CYS A 62 -0.72 8.24 -8.91
CA CYS A 62 -1.78 9.19 -8.61
C CYS A 62 -3.14 8.71 -9.15
N ARG A 63 -4.22 9.38 -8.74
CA ARG A 63 -5.59 9.16 -9.25
C ARG A 63 -5.77 9.27 -10.77
N HIS A 64 -4.82 9.89 -11.47
CA HIS A 64 -4.83 9.98 -12.94
C HIS A 64 -4.09 8.81 -13.61
N GLY A 65 -3.54 7.90 -12.82
CA GLY A 65 -2.76 6.76 -13.28
C GLY A 65 -1.30 7.06 -13.57
N PHE A 66 -0.78 8.27 -13.32
CA PHE A 66 0.66 8.55 -13.51
C PHE A 66 1.52 7.95 -12.41
N MET A 67 2.69 7.47 -12.81
CA MET A 67 3.74 7.04 -11.90
C MET A 67 4.30 8.24 -11.13
N LEU A 68 4.18 8.22 -9.80
CA LEU A 68 4.76 9.25 -8.94
C LEU A 68 6.15 8.83 -8.47
N TYR A 69 6.25 7.62 -7.92
CA TYR A 69 7.48 7.06 -7.39
C TYR A 69 7.56 5.56 -7.65
N ILE A 70 8.79 5.08 -7.80
CA ILE A 70 9.14 3.67 -7.93
C ILE A 70 10.38 3.45 -7.07
N CYS A 71 10.41 2.36 -6.31
CA CYS A 71 11.60 1.89 -5.64
C CYS A 71 11.75 0.38 -5.78
N ASP A 72 13.00 -0.08 -5.69
CA ASP A 72 13.28 -1.51 -5.75
C ASP A 72 13.02 -2.17 -4.41
N MET A 73 12.35 -3.32 -4.47
CA MET A 73 12.32 -4.23 -3.34
C MET A 73 13.61 -5.05 -3.34
N ILE A 74 14.40 -4.91 -2.29
CA ILE A 74 15.71 -5.55 -2.15
C ILE A 74 15.61 -6.70 -1.15
N GLN A 75 15.83 -7.91 -1.65
CA GLN A 75 15.94 -9.17 -0.90
C GLN A 75 14.75 -9.42 0.05
N SER A 76 13.56 -8.94 -0.31
CA SER A 76 12.37 -9.04 0.52
C SER A 76 11.09 -9.07 -0.32
N GLY A 77 9.95 -9.40 0.27
CA GLY A 77 8.67 -9.03 -0.30
C GLY A 77 8.35 -7.55 -0.04
N GLU A 78 7.06 -7.24 -0.06
CA GLU A 78 6.53 -5.97 0.42
C GLU A 78 6.74 -5.88 1.93
N LEU A 79 7.67 -5.01 2.33
CA LEU A 79 7.91 -4.66 3.73
C LEU A 79 7.37 -3.27 4.00
N ALA A 80 6.92 -3.03 5.24
CA ALA A 80 6.41 -1.73 5.66
C ALA A 80 7.37 -0.56 5.36
N LYS A 81 8.69 -0.81 5.35
CA LYS A 81 9.72 0.19 5.05
C LYS A 81 9.53 0.91 3.70
N TYR A 82 9.01 0.23 2.67
CA TYR A 82 8.83 0.83 1.34
C TYR A 82 7.69 1.83 1.36
N GLU A 83 6.53 1.43 1.89
CA GLU A 83 5.38 2.33 2.01
C GLU A 83 5.65 3.47 3.02
N LEU A 84 6.40 3.22 4.09
CA LEU A 84 6.84 4.30 5.00
C LEU A 84 7.71 5.33 4.26
N ALA A 85 8.68 4.87 3.47
CA ALA A 85 9.55 5.77 2.71
C ALA A 85 8.77 6.55 1.64
N LEU A 86 7.83 5.89 0.94
CA LEU A 86 6.97 6.55 -0.06
C LEU A 86 6.01 7.53 0.60
N THR A 87 5.39 7.19 1.72
CA THR A 87 4.55 8.11 2.50
C THR A 87 5.32 9.36 2.90
N ASP A 88 6.55 9.23 3.45
CA ASP A 88 7.38 10.40 3.79
C ASP A 88 7.65 11.27 2.55
N LYS A 89 8.00 10.63 1.44
CA LYS A 89 8.29 11.32 0.19
C LYS A 89 7.08 12.05 -0.36
N LEU A 90 5.91 11.41 -0.35
CA LEU A 90 4.64 11.97 -0.80
C LEU A 90 4.27 13.19 0.04
N ILE A 91 4.34 13.09 1.37
CA ILE A 91 4.08 14.23 2.28
C ILE A 91 5.03 15.39 1.97
N ASN A 92 6.33 15.13 1.84
CA ASN A 92 7.33 16.18 1.61
C ASN A 92 7.14 16.90 0.27
N VAL A 93 6.57 16.24 -0.74
CA VAL A 93 6.42 16.80 -2.11
C VAL A 93 5.04 17.40 -2.35
N TYR A 94 3.99 16.74 -1.90
CA TYR A 94 2.60 17.14 -2.18
C TYR A 94 1.91 17.84 -1.00
N GLY A 95 2.48 17.77 0.20
CA GLY A 95 2.02 18.51 1.37
C GLY A 95 0.84 17.84 2.08
N SER A 96 -0.12 18.65 2.51
CA SER A 96 -1.22 18.25 3.39
C SER A 96 -2.45 17.71 2.66
N ASN A 97 -3.28 16.98 3.41
CA ASN A 97 -4.54 16.37 2.97
C ASN A 97 -4.35 15.31 1.88
N LEU A 98 -3.28 14.52 2.00
CA LEU A 98 -3.06 13.36 1.15
C LEU A 98 -3.98 12.22 1.58
N CYS A 99 -4.65 11.63 0.59
CA CYS A 99 -5.40 10.39 0.72
C CYS A 99 -4.61 9.28 0.00
N ILE A 100 -4.07 8.32 0.75
CA ILE A 100 -3.24 7.23 0.23
C ILE A 100 -3.99 5.90 0.35
N GLY A 101 -4.12 5.20 -0.78
CA GLY A 101 -4.65 3.83 -0.81
C GLY A 101 -3.55 2.81 -0.59
N TYR A 102 -3.79 1.86 0.32
CA TYR A 102 -2.92 0.70 0.52
C TYR A 102 -3.76 -0.48 0.99
N ASP A 103 -3.49 -1.70 0.50
CA ASP A 103 -4.30 -2.91 0.75
C ASP A 103 -4.57 -3.18 2.23
N ILE A 104 -3.59 -2.79 3.05
CA ILE A 104 -3.61 -2.93 4.51
C ILE A 104 -3.64 -1.57 5.20
N GLY A 105 -4.10 -0.52 4.52
CA GLY A 105 -4.12 0.87 4.98
C GLY A 105 -4.74 1.05 6.37
N CYS A 106 -5.75 0.23 6.71
CA CYS A 106 -6.36 0.21 8.03
C CYS A 106 -5.35 -0.10 9.15
N THR A 107 -4.46 -1.07 8.94
CA THR A 107 -3.43 -1.47 9.90
C THR A 107 -2.20 -0.59 9.76
N PHE A 108 -1.82 -0.26 8.52
CA PHE A 108 -0.65 0.54 8.22
C PHE A 108 -0.74 1.96 8.80
N SER A 109 -1.95 2.51 8.93
CA SER A 109 -2.17 3.78 9.63
C SER A 109 -1.62 3.78 11.07
N SER A 110 -1.73 2.66 11.77
CA SER A 110 -1.16 2.46 13.10
C SER A 110 0.37 2.41 13.03
N THR A 111 0.94 1.70 12.07
CA THR A 111 2.39 1.66 11.82
C THR A 111 2.97 3.06 11.61
N VAL A 112 2.30 3.89 10.81
CA VAL A 112 2.69 5.30 10.59
C VAL A 112 2.55 6.11 11.88
N SER A 113 1.48 5.92 12.64
CA SER A 113 1.23 6.61 13.91
C SER A 113 2.21 6.22 15.02
N SER A 114 2.77 5.01 14.96
CA SER A 114 3.79 4.53 15.89
C SER A 114 5.21 4.89 15.45
N SER A 115 5.42 5.31 14.21
CA SER A 115 6.73 5.71 13.69
C SER A 115 7.17 7.06 14.26
N PRO A 116 8.30 7.14 15.01
CA PRO A 116 8.79 8.41 15.57
C PRO A 116 9.11 9.47 14.51
N LEU A 117 9.44 9.03 13.29
CA LEU A 117 9.80 9.92 12.18
C LEU A 117 8.57 10.45 11.42
N LEU A 118 7.56 9.60 11.24
CA LEU A 118 6.40 9.91 10.40
C LEU A 118 5.19 10.38 11.16
N ALA A 119 4.95 9.91 12.39
CA ALA A 119 3.76 10.27 13.15
C ALA A 119 3.55 11.79 13.29
N PRO A 120 4.58 12.60 13.61
CA PRO A 120 4.42 14.06 13.69
C PRO A 120 4.03 14.68 12.35
N LYS A 121 4.64 14.20 11.25
CA LYS A 121 4.34 14.67 9.89
C LYS A 121 2.93 14.30 9.49
N ALA A 122 2.57 13.03 9.58
CA ALA A 122 1.26 12.51 9.22
C ALA A 122 0.12 13.24 9.95
N HIS A 123 0.29 13.51 11.25
CA HIS A 123 -0.68 14.29 12.03
C HIS A 123 -0.73 15.76 11.58
N ALA A 124 0.42 16.42 11.41
CA ALA A 124 0.47 17.81 10.98
C ALA A 124 -0.08 18.04 9.57
N THR A 125 0.00 17.03 8.70
CA THR A 125 -0.46 17.10 7.31
C THR A 125 -1.85 16.54 7.08
N ASN A 126 -2.58 16.11 8.12
CA ASN A 126 -3.89 15.46 7.98
C ASN A 126 -3.85 14.30 6.96
N LEU A 127 -2.87 13.41 7.09
CA LEU A 127 -2.73 12.24 6.22
C LEU A 127 -3.88 11.26 6.46
N ARG A 128 -4.52 10.81 5.38
CA ARG A 128 -5.58 9.80 5.42
C ARG A 128 -5.15 8.56 4.64
N PHE A 129 -5.22 7.39 5.28
CA PHE A 129 -5.15 6.11 4.59
C PHE A 129 -6.55 5.59 4.26
N VAL A 130 -6.64 4.83 3.18
CA VAL A 130 -7.84 4.08 2.76
C VAL A 130 -7.44 2.68 2.31
N VAL A 131 -8.40 1.75 2.35
CA VAL A 131 -8.23 0.41 1.77
C VAL A 131 -8.87 0.43 0.38
N PRO A 132 -8.13 0.15 -0.71
CA PRO A 132 -8.68 0.16 -2.07
C PRO A 132 -9.96 -0.67 -2.20
N SER A 133 -10.87 -0.25 -3.09
CA SER A 133 -12.26 -0.72 -3.09
C SER A 133 -12.39 -2.24 -3.28
N PHE A 134 -11.59 -2.84 -4.16
CA PHE A 134 -11.58 -4.28 -4.39
C PHE A 134 -11.08 -5.03 -3.15
N HIS A 135 -9.96 -4.57 -2.60
CA HIS A 135 -9.35 -5.14 -1.40
C HIS A 135 -10.24 -4.97 -0.17
N GLY A 136 -10.95 -3.84 -0.06
CA GLY A 136 -11.81 -3.50 1.07
C GLY A 136 -12.88 -4.54 1.36
N HIS A 137 -13.39 -5.23 0.34
CA HIS A 137 -14.37 -6.30 0.53
C HIS A 137 -13.80 -7.55 1.23
N ALA A 138 -12.49 -7.78 1.20
CA ALA A 138 -11.84 -8.85 1.94
C ALA A 138 -11.70 -8.55 3.45
N HIS A 139 -11.80 -7.27 3.82
CA HIS A 139 -11.71 -6.82 5.22
C HIS A 139 -13.03 -7.06 5.97
N ASN A 140 -12.98 -7.03 7.30
CA ASN A 140 -14.18 -7.18 8.13
C ASN A 140 -15.14 -5.97 7.94
N ARG A 141 -16.42 -6.15 8.32
CA ARG A 141 -17.46 -5.13 8.09
C ARG A 141 -17.14 -3.79 8.75
N ARG A 142 -16.58 -3.80 9.96
CA ARG A 142 -16.20 -2.57 10.68
C ARG A 142 -15.11 -1.81 9.92
N CYS A 143 -14.07 -2.52 9.48
CA CYS A 143 -13.00 -1.96 8.66
C CYS A 143 -13.56 -1.34 7.37
N GLN A 144 -14.49 -2.01 6.70
CA GLN A 144 -15.14 -1.44 5.51
C GLN A 144 -15.84 -0.11 5.79
N LEU A 145 -16.59 0.00 6.90
CA LEU A 145 -17.28 1.25 7.24
C LEU A 145 -16.31 2.40 7.53
N ASP A 146 -15.15 2.09 8.13
CA ASP A 146 -14.19 3.09 8.56
C ASP A 146 -13.13 3.43 7.49
N TRP A 147 -12.82 2.52 6.56
CA TRP A 147 -11.64 2.61 5.67
C TRP A 147 -11.94 2.47 4.18
N HIS A 148 -13.14 2.06 3.79
CA HIS A 148 -13.48 1.89 2.37
C HIS A 148 -13.73 3.27 1.69
N PRO A 149 -13.16 3.53 0.50
CA PRO A 149 -13.27 4.81 -0.21
C PRO A 149 -14.69 5.34 -0.36
N LEU A 150 -15.65 4.45 -0.63
CA LEU A 150 -17.09 4.77 -0.69
C LEU A 150 -17.63 5.56 0.51
N TYR A 151 -17.09 5.36 1.72
CA TYR A 151 -17.54 6.03 2.94
C TYR A 151 -16.64 7.21 3.35
N ILE A 152 -15.64 7.56 2.55
CA ILE A 152 -14.62 8.57 2.86
C ILE A 152 -14.76 9.73 1.87
N THR A 153 -15.24 10.88 2.35
CA THR A 153 -15.48 12.05 1.48
C THR A 153 -14.23 12.50 0.73
N ASP A 154 -13.05 12.45 1.36
CA ASP A 154 -11.78 12.89 0.78
C ASP A 154 -11.29 12.01 -0.39
N ALA A 155 -11.81 10.78 -0.49
CA ALA A 155 -11.51 9.87 -1.60
C ALA A 155 -12.21 10.29 -2.91
N GLY A 156 -13.34 10.99 -2.82
CA GLY A 156 -14.16 11.30 -3.99
C GLY A 156 -14.70 10.02 -4.67
N LEU A 157 -14.50 9.90 -5.98
CA LEU A 157 -14.90 8.73 -6.79
C LEU A 157 -13.73 7.78 -7.07
N GLU A 158 -12.60 7.96 -6.38
CA GLU A 158 -11.40 7.15 -6.58
C GLU A 158 -11.56 5.76 -5.95
N ASP A 159 -11.23 4.70 -6.69
CA ASP A 159 -11.27 3.32 -6.20
C ASP A 159 -9.95 2.88 -5.54
N PHE A 160 -8.85 3.60 -5.83
CA PHE A 160 -7.47 3.34 -5.40
C PHE A 160 -6.85 2.05 -5.95
N GLU A 161 -7.33 1.55 -7.09
CA GLU A 161 -6.86 0.30 -7.71
C GLU A 161 -5.82 0.53 -8.83
N ALA A 162 -5.35 1.77 -9.01
CA ALA A 162 -4.46 2.13 -10.12
C ALA A 162 -3.14 1.32 -10.14
N CYS A 163 -2.62 0.95 -8.97
CA CYS A 163 -1.41 0.14 -8.85
C CYS A 163 -1.56 -1.24 -9.52
N GLU A 164 -2.72 -1.89 -9.41
CA GLU A 164 -2.96 -3.21 -10.04
C GLU A 164 -2.88 -3.13 -11.57
N SER A 165 -3.40 -2.03 -12.15
CA SER A 165 -3.29 -1.78 -13.58
C SER A 165 -1.84 -1.53 -14.01
N VAL A 166 -1.07 -0.81 -13.19
CA VAL A 166 0.36 -0.56 -13.41
C VAL A 166 1.16 -1.86 -13.33
N PHE A 167 0.91 -2.71 -12.33
CA PHE A 167 1.58 -4.00 -12.19
C PHE A 167 1.23 -4.94 -13.35
N SER A 168 -0.05 -4.96 -13.78
CA SER A 168 -0.47 -5.71 -14.95
C SER A 168 0.29 -5.27 -16.21
N PHE A 169 0.45 -3.96 -16.42
CA PHE A 169 1.21 -3.40 -17.53
C PHE A 169 2.71 -3.72 -17.47
N SER A 170 3.29 -3.78 -16.26
CA SER A 170 4.71 -4.12 -16.06
C SER A 170 5.10 -5.53 -16.54
N ASN A 171 4.13 -6.43 -16.69
CA ASN A 171 4.37 -7.77 -17.24
C ASN A 171 4.95 -7.75 -18.67
N LEU A 172 4.80 -6.65 -19.42
CA LEU A 172 5.39 -6.47 -20.74
C LEU A 172 6.91 -6.61 -20.74
N VAL A 173 7.58 -6.24 -19.63
CA VAL A 173 9.05 -6.30 -19.51
C VAL A 173 9.53 -7.32 -18.48
N ALA A 174 8.63 -7.94 -17.71
CA ALA A 174 8.97 -8.83 -16.60
C ALA A 174 9.97 -9.93 -16.99
N ALA A 175 9.75 -10.63 -18.10
CA ALA A 175 10.64 -11.69 -18.58
C ALA A 175 12.05 -11.17 -18.92
N THR A 176 12.15 -9.97 -19.50
CA THR A 176 13.43 -9.37 -19.88
C THR A 176 14.20 -8.80 -18.71
N VAL A 177 13.52 -8.27 -17.69
CA VAL A 177 14.17 -7.62 -16.55
C VAL A 177 14.56 -8.61 -15.44
N CYS A 178 13.91 -9.76 -15.36
CA CYS A 178 14.12 -10.77 -14.31
C CYS A 178 15.58 -11.24 -14.20
N ASN A 179 16.29 -11.36 -15.34
CA ASN A 179 17.69 -11.79 -15.38
C ASN A 179 18.65 -10.68 -15.85
N ALA A 180 18.17 -9.45 -15.92
CA ALA A 180 18.99 -8.31 -16.33
C ALA A 180 19.87 -7.84 -15.17
N THR A 181 21.01 -7.23 -15.50
CA THR A 181 21.77 -6.44 -14.51
C THR A 181 20.89 -5.29 -13.99
N ALA A 182 21.12 -4.83 -12.76
CA ALA A 182 20.40 -3.69 -12.17
C ALA A 182 20.24 -2.48 -13.12
N PHE A 183 21.33 -2.08 -13.80
CA PHE A 183 21.32 -0.98 -14.77
C PHE A 183 20.31 -1.19 -15.91
N HIS A 184 20.40 -2.31 -16.63
CA HIS A 184 19.49 -2.61 -17.75
C HIS A 184 18.05 -2.82 -17.29
N ARG A 185 17.85 -3.39 -16.09
CA ARG A 185 16.53 -3.49 -15.46
C ARG A 185 15.93 -2.10 -15.23
N HIS A 186 16.68 -1.17 -14.63
CA HIS A 186 16.22 0.21 -14.43
C HIS A 186 15.90 0.90 -15.75
N GLN A 187 16.77 0.78 -16.75
CA GLN A 187 16.53 1.38 -18.06
C GLN A 187 15.22 0.90 -18.69
N ALA A 188 14.97 -0.42 -18.69
CA ALA A 188 13.76 -1.00 -19.28
C ALA A 188 12.49 -0.60 -18.50
N ILE A 189 12.54 -0.60 -17.16
CA ILE A 189 11.41 -0.19 -16.32
C ILE A 189 11.11 1.31 -16.49
N GLU A 190 12.14 2.14 -16.53
CA GLU A 190 12.00 3.58 -16.74
C GLU A 190 11.40 3.89 -18.11
N GLU A 191 11.87 3.23 -19.17
CA GLU A 191 11.33 3.41 -20.52
C GLU A 191 9.86 2.97 -20.61
N LEU A 192 9.52 1.83 -20.00
CA LEU A 192 8.15 1.34 -19.94
C LEU A 192 7.22 2.36 -19.27
N PHE A 193 7.61 2.89 -18.11
CA PHE A 193 6.74 3.78 -17.35
C PHE A 193 6.70 5.21 -17.89
N LYS A 194 7.74 5.67 -18.59
CA LYS A 194 7.66 6.88 -19.42
C LYS A 194 6.58 6.74 -20.48
N TYR A 195 6.58 5.62 -21.21
CA TYR A 195 5.54 5.34 -22.21
C TYR A 195 4.14 5.23 -21.58
N TRP A 196 4.01 4.57 -20.43
CA TRP A 196 2.75 4.53 -19.69
C TRP A 196 2.23 5.94 -19.35
N ASP A 197 3.08 6.80 -18.80
CA ASP A 197 2.72 8.17 -18.46
C ASP A 197 2.34 8.99 -19.70
N GLU A 198 3.04 8.83 -20.82
CA GLU A 198 2.66 9.45 -22.10
C GLU A 198 1.25 9.04 -22.55
N GLN A 199 0.90 7.75 -22.40
CA GLN A 199 -0.45 7.26 -22.69
C GLN A 199 -1.48 7.87 -21.73
N LYS A 200 -1.19 7.97 -20.42
CA LYS A 200 -2.10 8.62 -19.47
C LYS A 200 -2.31 10.09 -19.80
N TYR A 201 -1.23 10.80 -20.10
CA TYR A 201 -1.28 12.21 -20.50
C TYR A 201 -2.15 12.43 -21.74
N ALA A 202 -1.97 11.61 -22.77
CA ALA A 202 -2.78 11.68 -24.00
C ALA A 202 -4.28 11.46 -23.76
N ASN A 203 -4.64 10.74 -22.69
CA ASN A 203 -6.04 10.43 -22.34
C ASN A 203 -6.69 11.42 -21.37
N LEU A 204 -5.96 12.36 -20.77
CA LEU A 204 -6.51 13.34 -19.83
C LEU A 204 -7.39 14.44 -20.45
N SER A 205 -7.26 14.64 -21.76
CA SER A 205 -7.91 15.74 -22.48
C SER A 205 -9.17 15.33 -23.25
N ARG A 206 -9.73 14.16 -22.94
CA ARG A 206 -10.96 13.65 -23.56
C ARG A 206 -12.16 13.75 -22.63
#